data_AF-A0A3D0S8S2-F1
#
_entry.id   AF-A0A3D0S8S2-F1
#
_cell.length_a   1.000
_cell.length_b   1.000
_cell.length_c   1.000
_cell.angle_alpha   90.00
_cell.angle_beta   90.00
_cell.angle_gamma   90.00
#
_symmetry.space_group_name_H-M   'P 1'
#
loop_
_entity.id
_entity.type
_entity.pdbx_description
1 polymer ?
#
loop_
_entity_poly.entity_id
_entity_poly.type
_entity_poly.pdbx_seq_one_letter_code
_entity_poly.pdbx_strand_id
1 'polypeptide(L)'
;MTELTLKKLTQSLITGVGLLALFGCAPSGQQSAEPAPTLSLERIYTDKEFNSERAPYFRWLDDGSGYTVLEARSKNTQQTDDDSHGVTGNDIVFYQPDGSGRKVLVTVEQLTPEGADDALSIENYQWSEDGKWALIFTNGQKVWRHRTRGDYWVLNLESDSLYQLGGETPKETSLMFAKFSPDSQKVAYVQDNNIYVETLGSKNVTALTT
;
A
#
# COMPACT_ATOMS: atom_id res chain seq x y z
N MET A 1 -17.55 -27.04 43.82
CA MET A 1 -16.88 -28.32 43.51
C MET A 1 -16.09 -28.06 42.24
N THR A 2 -14.79 -27.82 42.26
CA THR A 2 -13.74 -28.61 42.92
C THR A 2 -12.53 -27.71 43.25
N GLU A 3 -12.12 -27.74 44.52
CA GLU A 3 -10.80 -27.47 45.17
C GLU A 3 -9.64 -26.98 44.28
N LEU A 4 -9.05 -25.79 44.48
CA LEU A 4 -8.06 -25.39 45.50
C LEU A 4 -6.74 -26.20 45.50
N THR A 5 -5.62 -25.58 45.12
CA THR A 5 -4.32 -25.87 45.76
C THR A 5 -3.34 -24.70 45.61
N LEU A 6 -3.23 -23.94 46.69
CA LEU A 6 -2.30 -22.83 46.89
C LEU A 6 -0.96 -23.39 47.41
N LYS A 7 0.12 -23.32 46.62
CA LYS A 7 1.46 -23.60 47.14
C LYS A 7 2.03 -22.33 47.78
N LYS A 8 1.98 -22.28 49.11
CA LYS A 8 2.81 -21.40 49.94
C LYS A 8 4.24 -21.93 49.93
N LEU A 9 5.22 -21.07 49.66
CA LEU A 9 6.60 -21.30 50.07
C LEU A 9 7.15 -20.02 50.73
N THR A 10 7.00 -20.00 52.05
CA THR A 10 7.94 -19.50 53.07
C THR A 10 8.89 -18.35 52.73
N GLN A 11 8.60 -17.20 53.35
CA GLN A 11 9.57 -16.18 53.75
C GLN A 11 10.62 -16.80 54.70
N SER A 12 11.90 -16.55 54.43
CA SER A 12 12.95 -16.56 55.45
C SER A 12 13.48 -15.14 55.59
N LEU A 13 13.11 -14.52 56.71
CA LEU A 13 13.80 -13.36 57.30
C LEU A 13 15.16 -13.86 57.79
N ILE A 14 16.26 -13.33 57.25
CA ILE A 14 17.56 -13.37 57.92
C ILE A 14 17.95 -11.93 58.20
N THR A 15 17.75 -11.52 59.45
CA THR A 15 18.38 -10.37 60.07
C THR A 15 19.86 -10.68 60.28
N GLY A 16 20.71 -10.10 59.42
CA GLY A 16 22.17 -10.15 59.53
C GLY A 16 22.73 -8.74 59.61
N VAL A 17 23.11 -8.34 60.83
CA VAL A 17 23.76 -7.07 61.17
C VAL A 17 25.17 -7.01 60.60
N GLY A 18 25.51 -5.87 60.00
CA GLY A 18 26.84 -5.28 60.09
C GLY A 18 27.93 -5.86 59.18
N LEU A 19 28.06 -5.28 57.99
CA LEU A 19 29.39 -5.08 57.41
C LEU A 19 29.38 -3.73 56.66
N LEU A 20 30.10 -2.76 57.21
CA LEU A 20 30.50 -1.54 56.51
C LEU A 20 31.35 -1.96 55.31
N ALA A 21 30.73 -2.11 54.14
CA ALA A 21 31.46 -2.22 52.89
C ALA A 21 31.88 -0.80 52.48
N LEU A 22 33.18 -0.55 52.60
CA LEU A 22 33.86 0.59 52.01
C LEU A 22 33.40 0.75 50.56
N PHE A 23 32.77 1.88 50.24
CA PHE A 23 32.59 2.34 48.86
C PHE A 23 33.99 2.60 48.27
N GLY A 24 34.66 1.54 47.84
CA GLY A 24 35.74 1.65 46.88
C GLY A 24 35.12 2.11 45.58
N CYS A 25 35.46 3.32 45.12
CA CYS A 25 35.25 3.69 43.73
C CYS A 25 35.99 2.67 42.87
N ALA A 26 35.28 1.66 42.39
CA ALA A 26 35.75 0.91 41.24
C ALA A 26 35.91 1.95 40.12
N PRO A 27 37.07 2.01 39.44
CA PRO A 27 37.16 2.81 38.24
C PRO A 27 36.07 2.26 37.32
N SER A 28 35.07 3.09 37.03
CA SER A 28 34.12 2.84 35.97
C SER A 28 34.97 2.57 34.74
N GLY A 29 35.07 1.30 34.34
CA GLY A 29 35.72 0.92 33.10
C GLY A 29 35.10 1.80 32.04
N GLN A 30 35.93 2.66 31.46
CA GLN A 30 35.51 3.55 30.39
C GLN A 30 35.11 2.60 29.28
N GLN A 31 33.82 2.33 29.16
CA GLN A 31 33.28 1.61 28.04
C GLN A 31 33.59 2.52 26.86
N SER A 32 34.68 2.20 26.14
CA SER A 32 35.06 2.90 24.93
C SER A 32 33.85 2.80 24.03
N ALA A 33 33.08 3.89 23.95
CA ALA A 33 31.99 3.97 23.00
C ALA A 33 32.62 3.66 21.65
N GLU A 34 32.13 2.60 20.99
CA GLU A 34 32.53 2.32 19.62
C GLU A 34 32.39 3.63 18.84
N PRO A 35 33.40 4.01 18.05
CA PRO A 35 33.32 5.24 17.28
C PRO A 35 32.04 5.18 16.46
N ALA A 36 31.19 6.21 16.63
CA ALA A 36 29.94 6.30 15.88
C ALA A 36 30.24 6.08 14.40
N PRO A 37 29.48 5.24 13.69
CA PRO A 37 29.81 4.87 12.33
C PRO A 37 29.90 6.13 11.48
N THR A 38 31.02 6.29 10.75
CA THR A 38 31.29 7.49 9.94
C THR A 38 30.35 7.55 8.74
N LEU A 39 29.79 8.73 8.46
CA LEU A 39 28.94 8.94 7.28
C LEU A 39 29.74 8.64 6.00
N SER A 40 29.22 7.79 5.11
CA SER A 40 29.87 7.42 3.86
C SER A 40 28.87 7.39 2.70
N LEU A 41 29.38 7.48 1.47
CA LEU A 41 28.54 7.37 0.27
C LEU A 41 27.90 5.98 0.14
N GLU A 42 28.60 4.93 0.57
CA GLU A 42 28.08 3.55 0.60
C GLU A 42 26.87 3.44 1.52
N ARG A 43 26.93 3.96 2.74
CA ARG A 43 25.80 3.97 3.68
C ARG A 43 24.59 4.76 3.17
N ILE A 44 24.85 5.85 2.45
CA ILE A 44 23.80 6.70 1.89
C ILE A 44 23.14 6.06 0.65
N TYR A 45 23.95 5.65 -0.33
CA TYR A 45 23.47 5.31 -1.68
C TYR A 45 23.44 3.81 -1.97
N THR A 46 24.26 3.00 -1.29
CA THR A 46 24.35 1.54 -1.50
C THR A 46 23.55 0.79 -0.44
N ASP A 47 23.90 0.98 0.84
CA ASP A 47 23.28 0.28 1.96
C ASP A 47 21.91 0.85 2.31
N LYS A 48 21.60 2.05 1.79
CA LYS A 48 20.28 2.66 1.95
C LYS A 48 19.91 2.82 3.43
N GLU A 49 20.90 3.10 4.27
CA GLU A 49 20.73 3.14 5.73
C GLU A 49 19.82 4.29 6.18
N PHE A 50 19.82 5.39 5.43
CA PHE A 50 19.06 6.59 5.76
C PHE A 50 17.76 6.74 4.96
N ASN A 51 17.02 5.63 4.80
CA ASN A 51 15.70 5.68 4.17
C ASN A 51 14.59 6.02 5.16
N SER A 52 13.63 6.82 4.68
CA SER A 52 12.42 7.09 5.45
C SER A 52 11.50 5.88 5.45
N GLU A 53 10.97 5.52 6.62
CA GLU A 53 9.84 4.59 6.68
C GLU A 53 8.64 5.20 5.95
N ARG A 54 8.08 4.44 5.00
CA ARG A 54 6.92 4.87 4.25
C ARG A 54 5.66 4.51 5.04
N ALA A 55 4.83 5.52 5.32
CA ALA A 55 3.47 5.26 5.74
C ALA A 55 2.73 4.51 4.62
N PRO A 56 1.82 3.58 4.95
CA PRO A 56 1.00 2.92 3.94
C PRO A 56 0.19 3.96 3.18
N TYR A 57 0.12 3.82 1.85
CA TYR A 57 -0.74 4.66 1.04
C TYR A 57 -2.20 4.36 1.39
N PHE A 58 -2.94 5.39 1.81
CA PHE A 58 -4.36 5.31 2.10
C PHE A 58 -5.14 6.38 1.34
N ARG A 59 -6.41 6.09 1.07
CA ARG A 59 -7.32 6.96 0.33
C ARG A 59 -8.66 7.08 1.04
N TRP A 60 -9.05 8.30 1.38
CA TRP A 60 -10.39 8.60 1.88
C TRP A 60 -11.44 8.35 0.82
N LEU A 61 -12.60 7.84 1.24
CA LEU A 61 -13.81 7.86 0.41
C LEU A 61 -14.37 9.28 0.39
N ASP A 62 -15.01 9.66 -0.71
CA ASP A 62 -15.49 11.03 -0.92
C ASP A 62 -16.62 11.41 0.04
N ASP A 63 -17.38 10.43 0.53
CA ASP A 63 -18.43 10.61 1.54
C ASP A 63 -17.88 10.73 2.99
N GLY A 64 -16.57 10.55 3.19
CA GLY A 64 -15.91 10.59 4.49
C GLY A 64 -16.24 9.42 5.42
N SER A 65 -16.96 8.39 4.94
CA SER A 65 -17.36 7.23 5.75
C SER A 65 -16.18 6.38 6.21
N GLY A 66 -15.05 6.47 5.50
CA GLY A 66 -13.79 5.86 5.88
C GLY A 66 -12.71 6.01 4.83
N TYR A 67 -11.69 5.17 4.94
CA TYR A 67 -10.56 5.17 4.03
C TYR A 67 -10.19 3.75 3.61
N THR A 68 -9.44 3.65 2.53
CA THR A 68 -8.99 2.40 1.90
C THR A 68 -7.48 2.34 1.89
N VAL A 69 -6.93 1.14 2.07
CA VAL A 69 -5.49 0.86 2.15
C VAL A 69 -5.16 -0.35 1.28
N LEU A 70 -3.99 -0.36 0.67
CA LEU A 70 -3.44 -1.54 -0.01
C LEU A 70 -2.78 -2.45 1.03
N GLU A 71 -3.43 -3.56 1.37
CA GLU A 71 -2.99 -4.47 2.42
C GLU A 71 -2.40 -5.75 1.81
N ALA A 72 -1.12 -6.00 2.07
CA ALA A 72 -0.46 -7.22 1.62
C ALA A 72 -0.99 -8.45 2.38
N ARG A 73 -1.29 -9.53 1.66
CA ARG A 73 -1.73 -10.80 2.30
C ARG A 73 -0.61 -11.55 3.01
N SER A 74 0.63 -11.31 2.62
CA SER A 74 1.81 -11.92 3.23
C SER A 74 2.83 -10.85 3.59
N LYS A 75 3.45 -10.98 4.77
CA LYS A 75 4.53 -10.09 5.23
C LYS A 75 5.82 -10.20 4.41
N ASN A 76 5.91 -11.20 3.52
CA ASN A 76 7.06 -11.42 2.65
C ASN A 76 6.93 -10.77 1.27
N THR A 77 5.86 -10.01 0.99
CA THR A 77 5.80 -9.17 -0.20
C THR A 77 6.72 -7.97 0.00
N GLN A 78 8.04 -8.20 -0.11
CA GLN A 78 9.01 -7.13 -0.17
C GLN A 78 8.95 -6.52 -1.57
N GLN A 79 8.79 -5.20 -1.61
CA GLN A 79 9.09 -4.41 -2.80
C GLN A 79 10.58 -4.66 -3.13
N THR A 80 10.85 -5.46 -4.16
CA THR A 80 12.21 -6.00 -4.38
C THR A 80 13.19 -5.00 -4.96
N ASP A 81 12.72 -3.88 -5.53
CA ASP A 81 13.57 -2.87 -6.16
C ASP A 81 13.06 -1.44 -5.93
N ASP A 82 13.97 -0.49 -5.74
CA ASP A 82 13.63 0.95 -5.58
C ASP A 82 12.96 1.54 -6.83
N ASP A 83 13.25 0.95 -7.98
CA ASP A 83 12.69 1.32 -9.29
C ASP A 83 11.36 0.62 -9.57
N SER A 84 10.96 -0.36 -8.74
CA SER A 84 9.65 -0.99 -8.88
C SER A 84 8.57 -0.02 -8.38
N HIS A 85 7.65 0.32 -9.28
CA HIS A 85 6.55 1.23 -9.01
C HIS A 85 5.24 0.46 -8.85
N GLY A 86 4.43 0.93 -7.92
CA GLY A 86 3.18 0.28 -7.53
C GLY A 86 3.39 -0.85 -6.53
N VAL A 87 2.30 -1.45 -6.08
CA VAL A 87 2.33 -2.60 -5.16
C VAL A 87 1.54 -3.75 -5.75
N THR A 88 2.14 -4.94 -5.74
CA THR A 88 1.56 -6.18 -6.25
C THR A 88 1.17 -7.09 -5.09
N GLY A 89 0.14 -7.92 -5.27
CA GLY A 89 -0.21 -8.94 -4.27
C GLY A 89 -1.01 -8.42 -3.07
N ASN A 90 -1.61 -7.23 -3.20
CA ASN A 90 -2.34 -6.56 -2.14
C ASN A 90 -3.85 -6.57 -2.41
N ASP A 91 -4.63 -6.68 -1.35
CA ASP A 91 -6.07 -6.40 -1.37
C ASP A 91 -6.30 -4.89 -1.18
N ILE A 92 -7.42 -4.37 -1.68
CA ILE A 92 -7.92 -3.03 -1.31
C ILE A 92 -8.89 -3.19 -0.15
N VAL A 93 -8.48 -2.70 1.02
CA VAL A 93 -9.19 -2.91 2.29
C VAL A 93 -9.70 -1.58 2.84
N PHE A 94 -10.99 -1.54 3.14
CA PHE A 94 -11.67 -0.43 3.80
C PHE A 94 -11.55 -0.50 5.32
N TYR A 95 -11.40 0.66 5.94
CA TYR A 95 -11.37 0.88 7.38
C TYR A 95 -12.28 2.04 7.78
N GLN A 96 -13.00 1.85 8.89
CA GLN A 96 -13.72 2.93 9.56
C GLN A 96 -12.76 3.78 10.41
N PRO A 97 -12.89 5.13 10.41
CA PRO A 97 -11.94 6.01 11.10
C PRO A 97 -11.93 5.85 12.63
N ASP A 98 -13.03 5.36 13.21
CA ASP A 98 -13.16 5.11 14.65
C ASP A 98 -12.53 3.77 15.08
N GLY A 99 -11.98 3.00 14.14
CA GLY A 99 -11.33 1.72 14.37
C GLY A 99 -12.28 0.53 14.51
N SER A 100 -13.59 0.72 14.33
CA SER A 100 -14.60 -0.32 14.60
C SER A 100 -14.83 -1.31 13.44
N GLY A 101 -14.44 -0.98 12.22
CA GLY A 101 -14.73 -1.79 11.03
C GLY A 101 -13.57 -1.94 10.06
N ARG A 102 -13.38 -3.17 9.59
CA ARG A 102 -12.48 -3.55 8.50
C ARG A 102 -13.27 -4.38 7.48
N LYS A 103 -13.16 -4.06 6.19
CA LYS A 103 -13.80 -4.82 5.11
C LYS A 103 -12.88 -4.90 3.90
N VAL A 104 -12.67 -6.09 3.35
CA VAL A 104 -12.01 -6.24 2.05
C VAL A 104 -13.01 -5.80 0.96
N LEU A 105 -12.65 -4.80 0.16
CA LEU A 105 -13.48 -4.30 -0.94
C LEU A 105 -13.09 -4.93 -2.28
N VAL A 106 -11.79 -5.08 -2.51
CA VAL A 106 -11.24 -5.70 -3.71
C VAL A 106 -10.16 -6.68 -3.29
N THR A 107 -10.25 -7.89 -3.82
CA THR A 107 -9.29 -8.96 -3.61
C THR A 107 -8.19 -8.93 -4.67
N VAL A 108 -7.01 -9.48 -4.36
CA VAL A 108 -5.94 -9.69 -5.34
C VAL A 108 -6.41 -10.49 -6.56
N GLU A 109 -7.30 -11.47 -6.38
CA GLU A 109 -7.84 -12.29 -7.49
C GLU A 109 -8.68 -11.45 -8.46
N GLN A 110 -9.49 -10.52 -7.95
CA GLN A 110 -10.24 -9.58 -8.79
C GLN A 110 -9.33 -8.60 -9.55
N LEU A 111 -8.07 -8.49 -9.14
CA LEU A 111 -7.05 -7.65 -9.77
C LEU A 111 -6.11 -8.46 -10.66
N THR A 112 -6.37 -9.74 -10.90
CA THR A 112 -5.61 -10.57 -11.83
C THR A 112 -6.32 -10.60 -13.19
N PRO A 113 -5.71 -10.04 -14.25
CA PRO A 113 -6.28 -10.12 -15.60
C PRO A 113 -6.47 -11.57 -16.05
N GLU A 114 -7.49 -11.81 -16.88
CA GLU A 114 -7.75 -13.15 -17.41
C GLU A 114 -6.54 -13.69 -18.18
N GLY A 115 -6.08 -14.89 -17.80
CA GLY A 115 -4.92 -15.54 -18.39
C GLY A 115 -3.55 -15.04 -17.90
N ALA A 116 -3.52 -14.11 -16.94
CA ALA A 116 -2.29 -13.69 -16.27
C ALA A 116 -2.02 -14.54 -15.02
N ASP A 117 -0.74 -14.76 -14.72
CA ASP A 117 -0.30 -15.45 -13.50
C ASP A 117 -0.29 -14.52 -12.28
N ASP A 118 -0.01 -13.23 -12.52
CA ASP A 118 0.17 -12.22 -11.47
C ASP A 118 -0.93 -11.15 -11.50
N ALA A 119 -1.29 -10.65 -10.33
CA ALA A 119 -2.17 -9.49 -10.19
C ALA A 119 -1.51 -8.19 -10.66
N LEU A 120 -2.34 -7.21 -11.02
CA LEU A 120 -1.89 -5.87 -11.38
C LEU A 120 -1.04 -5.24 -10.27
N SER A 121 0.10 -4.62 -10.65
CA SER A 121 0.86 -3.73 -9.76
C SER A 121 0.15 -2.38 -9.69
N ILE A 122 -0.48 -2.09 -8.54
CA ILE A 122 -1.29 -0.89 -8.35
C ILE A 122 -0.39 0.30 -8.03
N GLU A 123 -0.33 1.29 -8.90
CA GLU A 123 0.30 2.59 -8.63
C GLU A 123 -0.67 3.60 -8.02
N ASN A 124 -1.93 3.56 -8.46
CA ASN A 124 -3.02 4.38 -7.91
C ASN A 124 -4.36 3.71 -8.23
N TYR A 125 -5.42 4.09 -7.52
CA TYR A 125 -6.79 3.71 -7.84
C TYR A 125 -7.77 4.82 -7.44
N GLN A 126 -8.95 4.80 -8.05
CA GLN A 126 -10.06 5.72 -7.78
C GLN A 126 -11.39 4.95 -7.84
N TRP A 127 -12.39 5.42 -7.09
CA TRP A 127 -13.73 4.85 -7.09
C TRP A 127 -14.65 5.66 -7.99
N SER A 128 -15.67 5.02 -8.57
CA SER A 128 -16.78 5.73 -9.18
C SER A 128 -17.70 6.33 -8.11
N GLU A 129 -18.48 7.35 -8.47
CA GLU A 129 -19.39 8.03 -7.55
C GLU A 129 -20.45 7.09 -6.97
N ASP A 130 -20.91 6.12 -7.76
CA ASP A 130 -21.87 5.09 -7.32
C ASP A 130 -21.22 3.93 -6.53
N GLY A 131 -19.89 3.93 -6.38
CA GLY A 131 -19.13 2.91 -5.69
C GLY A 131 -19.14 1.53 -6.36
N LYS A 132 -19.53 1.43 -7.63
CA LYS A 132 -19.62 0.15 -8.37
C LYS A 132 -18.37 -0.20 -9.17
N TRP A 133 -17.52 0.79 -9.42
CA TRP A 133 -16.33 0.62 -10.25
C TRP A 133 -15.08 1.09 -9.51
N ALA A 134 -13.97 0.39 -9.76
CA ALA A 134 -12.64 0.83 -9.41
C ALA A 134 -11.84 1.10 -10.69
N LEU A 135 -11.26 2.28 -10.81
CA LEU A 135 -10.29 2.63 -11.85
C LEU A 135 -8.89 2.43 -11.28
N ILE A 136 -8.12 1.50 -11.82
CA ILE A 136 -6.78 1.14 -11.37
C ILE A 136 -5.74 1.66 -12.37
N PHE A 137 -4.73 2.37 -11.88
CA PHE A 137 -3.60 2.86 -12.67
C PHE A 137 -2.37 1.98 -12.44
N THR A 138 -1.77 1.51 -13.54
CA THR A 138 -0.64 0.58 -13.54
C THR A 138 0.39 0.98 -14.60
N ASN A 139 1.57 0.36 -14.56
CA ASN A 139 2.60 0.50 -15.61
C ASN A 139 2.88 1.97 -16.00
N GLY A 140 3.03 2.83 -14.99
CA GLY A 140 3.26 4.25 -15.22
C GLY A 140 4.55 4.50 -16.01
N GLN A 141 4.67 5.65 -16.65
CA GLN A 141 5.90 6.13 -17.24
C GLN A 141 6.09 7.58 -16.84
N LYS A 142 7.30 7.89 -16.37
CA LYS A 142 7.62 9.22 -15.88
C LYS A 142 7.59 10.20 -17.06
N VAL A 143 6.71 11.19 -16.95
CA VAL A 143 6.62 12.34 -17.83
C VAL A 143 6.94 13.55 -16.97
N TRP A 144 8.16 14.07 -17.13
CA TRP A 144 8.78 15.05 -16.22
C TRP A 144 8.94 14.53 -14.78
N ARG A 145 8.10 14.97 -13.84
CA ARG A 145 8.20 14.60 -12.42
C ARG A 145 7.28 13.45 -12.03
N HIS A 146 6.14 13.31 -12.72
CA HIS A 146 5.08 12.41 -12.33
C HIS A 146 4.90 11.31 -13.38
N ARG A 147 4.39 10.15 -12.95
CA ARG A 147 4.02 9.06 -13.83
C ARG A 147 2.58 9.29 -14.28
N THR A 148 2.41 10.09 -15.34
CA THR A 148 1.07 10.53 -15.79
C THR A 148 0.55 9.72 -16.96
N ARG A 149 1.41 8.94 -17.61
CA ARG A 149 1.09 8.05 -18.72
C ARG A 149 1.25 6.61 -18.27
N GLY A 150 0.31 5.74 -18.58
CA GLY A 150 0.32 4.36 -18.12
C GLY A 150 -0.89 3.59 -18.65
N ASP A 151 -1.15 2.47 -18.00
CA ASP A 151 -2.30 1.63 -18.25
C ASP A 151 -3.40 1.95 -17.23
N TYR A 152 -4.65 1.96 -17.70
CA TYR A 152 -5.80 2.08 -16.82
C TYR A 152 -6.69 0.86 -17.00
N TRP A 153 -7.05 0.26 -15.88
CA TRP A 153 -7.96 -0.86 -15.79
C TRP A 153 -9.21 -0.43 -15.05
N VAL A 154 -10.34 -1.04 -15.39
CA VAL A 154 -11.59 -0.85 -14.69
C VAL A 154 -12.09 -2.20 -14.20
N LEU A 155 -12.36 -2.27 -12.91
CA LEU A 155 -12.97 -3.41 -12.24
C LEU A 155 -14.41 -3.06 -11.91
N ASN A 156 -15.34 -3.90 -12.37
CA ASN A 156 -16.72 -3.89 -11.88
C ASN A 156 -16.80 -4.69 -10.58
N LEU A 157 -17.27 -4.07 -9.49
CA LEU A 157 -17.35 -4.71 -8.17
C LEU A 157 -18.58 -5.61 -7.99
N GLU A 158 -19.57 -5.51 -8.89
CA GLU A 158 -20.77 -6.36 -8.87
C GLU A 158 -20.58 -7.64 -9.69
N SER A 159 -19.83 -7.58 -10.79
CA SER A 159 -19.62 -8.70 -11.72
C SER A 159 -18.22 -9.30 -11.71
N ASP A 160 -17.28 -8.72 -10.95
CA ASP A 160 -15.86 -9.07 -10.93
C ASP A 160 -15.15 -8.95 -12.29
N SER A 161 -15.75 -8.22 -13.24
CA SER A 161 -15.18 -8.02 -14.56
C SER A 161 -14.06 -6.99 -14.50
N LEU A 162 -12.82 -7.45 -14.74
CA LEU A 162 -11.64 -6.61 -14.91
C LEU A 162 -11.27 -6.49 -16.39
N TYR A 163 -11.12 -5.26 -16.89
CA TYR A 163 -10.62 -5.03 -18.25
C TYR A 163 -9.84 -3.72 -18.37
N GLN A 164 -8.95 -3.66 -19.36
CA GLN A 164 -8.15 -2.47 -19.64
C GLN A 164 -8.93 -1.49 -20.53
N LEU A 165 -8.83 -0.20 -20.21
CA LEU A 165 -9.38 0.90 -21.02
C LEU A 165 -8.53 1.12 -22.28
N GLY A 166 -9.13 1.76 -23.29
CA GLY A 166 -8.49 2.00 -24.58
C GLY A 166 -9.15 1.23 -25.73
N GLY A 167 -10.42 0.84 -25.58
CA GLY A 167 -11.19 0.12 -26.59
C GLY A 167 -10.83 -1.37 -26.73
N GLU A 168 -11.07 -1.93 -27.91
CA GLU A 168 -10.91 -3.37 -28.17
C GLU A 168 -9.44 -3.84 -28.14
N THR A 169 -8.52 -2.97 -28.56
CA THR A 169 -7.08 -3.25 -28.58
C THR A 169 -6.32 -2.15 -27.84
N PRO A 170 -6.32 -2.18 -26.50
CA PRO A 170 -5.59 -1.21 -25.68
C PRO A 170 -4.11 -1.18 -26.04
N LYS A 171 -3.56 0.02 -26.24
CA LYS A 171 -2.11 0.21 -26.38
C LYS A 171 -1.50 0.33 -24.99
N GLU A 172 -0.49 -0.48 -24.71
CA GLU A 172 0.27 -0.42 -23.47
C GLU A 172 0.85 0.98 -23.23
N THR A 173 0.74 1.44 -21.99
CA THR A 173 1.24 2.72 -21.49
C THR A 173 0.93 3.91 -22.41
N SER A 174 -0.30 3.98 -22.91
CA SER A 174 -0.68 5.03 -23.85
C SER A 174 -1.62 6.09 -23.25
N LEU A 175 -2.29 5.75 -22.15
CA LEU A 175 -3.37 6.57 -21.60
C LEU A 175 -2.86 7.50 -20.51
N MET A 176 -3.52 8.65 -20.38
CA MET A 176 -3.21 9.68 -19.39
C MET A 176 -4.49 10.23 -18.77
N PHE A 177 -4.39 10.61 -17.49
CA PHE A 177 -5.41 11.40 -16.77
C PHE A 177 -6.84 10.82 -16.81
N ALA A 178 -7.00 9.49 -16.75
CA ALA A 178 -8.31 8.87 -16.81
C ALA A 178 -9.16 9.23 -15.57
N LYS A 179 -10.44 9.53 -15.78
CA LYS A 179 -11.40 9.91 -14.73
C LYS A 179 -12.80 9.41 -15.05
N PHE A 180 -13.52 8.96 -14.03
CA PHE A 180 -14.94 8.66 -14.14
C PHE A 180 -15.78 9.91 -14.46
N SER A 181 -16.87 9.72 -15.20
CA SER A 181 -17.95 10.70 -15.27
C SER A 181 -18.72 10.73 -13.94
N PRO A 182 -19.35 11.87 -13.58
CA PRO A 182 -20.13 11.97 -12.34
C PRO A 182 -21.30 10.99 -12.25
N ASP A 183 -21.85 10.55 -13.38
CA ASP A 183 -22.92 9.54 -13.44
C ASP A 183 -22.39 8.09 -13.37
N SER A 184 -21.08 7.89 -13.23
CA SER A 184 -20.41 6.58 -13.16
C SER A 184 -20.66 5.68 -14.38
N GLN A 185 -21.02 6.24 -15.53
CA GLN A 185 -21.29 5.45 -16.76
C GLN A 185 -20.12 5.44 -17.74
N LYS A 186 -19.16 6.37 -17.61
CA LYS A 186 -18.11 6.59 -18.60
C LYS A 186 -16.79 6.91 -17.93
N VAL A 187 -15.71 6.74 -18.68
CA VAL A 187 -14.38 7.23 -18.31
C VAL A 187 -13.87 8.12 -19.45
N ALA A 188 -13.42 9.32 -19.10
CA ALA A 188 -12.69 10.19 -20.01
C ALA A 188 -11.19 10.01 -19.78
N TYR A 189 -10.40 9.99 -20.84
CA TYR A 189 -8.93 9.90 -20.77
C TYR A 189 -8.27 10.61 -21.95
N VAL A 190 -6.97 10.86 -21.83
CA VAL A 190 -6.14 11.40 -22.91
C VAL A 190 -5.28 10.29 -23.50
N GLN A 191 -5.23 10.21 -24.83
CA GLN A 191 -4.33 9.33 -25.58
C GLN A 191 -3.80 10.08 -26.78
N ASP A 192 -2.51 10.00 -27.07
CA ASP A 192 -1.90 10.67 -28.24
C ASP A 192 -2.27 12.18 -28.33
N ASN A 193 -2.32 12.86 -27.18
CA ASN A 193 -2.73 14.26 -27.00
C ASN A 193 -4.18 14.60 -27.39
N ASN A 194 -5.03 13.59 -27.57
CA ASN A 194 -6.46 13.73 -27.84
C ASN A 194 -7.30 13.22 -26.67
N ILE A 195 -8.48 13.80 -26.48
CA ILE A 195 -9.43 13.44 -25.43
C ILE A 195 -10.41 12.41 -26.00
N TYR A 196 -10.60 11.33 -25.26
CA TYR A 196 -11.54 10.27 -25.57
C TYR A 196 -12.46 10.01 -24.39
N VAL A 197 -13.63 9.44 -24.68
CA VAL A 197 -14.58 8.94 -23.70
C VAL A 197 -14.92 7.51 -24.05
N GLU A 198 -14.83 6.62 -23.07
CA GLU A 198 -15.22 5.22 -23.18
C GLU A 198 -16.42 4.93 -22.28
N THR A 199 -17.42 4.22 -22.81
CA THR A 199 -18.59 3.78 -22.02
C THR A 199 -18.27 2.48 -21.28
N LEU A 200 -18.43 2.52 -19.95
CA LEU A 200 -18.15 1.38 -19.07
C LEU A 200 -18.98 0.15 -19.47
N GLY A 201 -18.36 -1.02 -19.42
CA GLY A 201 -18.96 -2.31 -19.81
C GLY A 201 -19.10 -2.56 -21.32
N SER A 202 -18.81 -1.59 -22.19
CA SER A 202 -19.06 -1.73 -23.64
C SER A 202 -17.82 -1.60 -24.54
N LYS A 203 -16.66 -1.20 -23.98
CA LYS A 203 -15.42 -0.87 -24.73
C LYS A 203 -15.60 0.14 -25.89
N ASN A 204 -16.74 0.81 -25.96
CA ASN A 204 -17.04 1.78 -27.01
C ASN A 204 -16.33 3.11 -26.72
N VAL A 205 -15.41 3.50 -27.61
CA VAL A 205 -14.61 4.71 -27.50
C VAL A 205 -15.11 5.78 -28.48
N THR A 206 -15.34 6.99 -27.97
CA THR A 206 -15.66 8.19 -28.75
C THR A 206 -14.55 9.22 -28.60
N ALA A 207 -13.99 9.70 -29.70
CA ALA A 207 -13.04 10.82 -29.70
C ALA A 207 -13.79 12.14 -29.50
N LEU A 208 -13.31 12.99 -28.59
CA LEU A 208 -13.83 14.35 -28.37
C LEU A 208 -12.98 15.41 -29.06
N THR A 209 -11.73 15.10 -29.40
CA THR A 209 -10.80 15.98 -30.12
C THR A 209 -10.05 15.20 -31.21
N THR A 210 -9.37 15.93 -32.10
CA THR A 210 -8.60 15.38 -33.23
C THR A 210 -7.23 16.02 -33.33
#